data_AF-A0A655AYF8-F1
#
_entry.id   AF-A0A655AYF8-F1
#
_cell.length_a   1.000
_cell.length_b   1.000
_cell.length_c   1.000
_cell.angle_alpha   90.00
_cell.angle_beta   90.00
_cell.angle_gamma   90.00
#
_symmetry.space_group_name_H-M   'P 1'
#
loop_
_entity.id
_entity.type
_entity.pdbx_description
1 polymer ?
#
loop_
_entity_poly.entity_id
_entity_poly.type
_entity_poly.pdbx_seq_one_letter_code
_entity_poly.pdbx_strand_id
1 'polypeptide(L)'
;MPGPSLSLVLIDRIPFPRPDDPLLSARQRAVAARGGNGFMTVAASHAALLLAQGSGRLLRRVTDRGVVAVLDSRMATARYGEFLRASLPPFWQTTNATQVRAALRRLARADAKAH
;
A
#
# COMPACT_ATOMS: atom_id res chain seq x y z
N MET A 1 23.51 3.77 9.22
CA MET A 1 23.24 3.91 10.67
C MET A 1 21.90 3.25 10.97
N PRO A 2 21.80 2.23 11.84
CA PRO A 2 20.50 1.72 12.26
C PRO A 2 19.88 2.74 13.21
N GLY A 3 18.97 3.56 12.68
CA GLY A 3 18.04 4.34 13.49
C GLY A 3 16.82 3.49 13.87
N PRO A 4 15.87 4.05 14.63
CA PRO A 4 14.65 3.35 15.00
C PRO A 4 13.97 2.70 13.79
N SER A 5 13.54 1.45 13.96
CA SER A 5 12.77 0.71 12.97
C SER A 5 11.57 1.56 12.52
N LEU A 6 11.42 1.81 11.22
CA LEU A 6 10.17 2.40 10.72
C LEU A 6 9.06 1.36 10.98
N SER A 7 8.18 1.60 11.95
CA SER A 7 7.16 0.63 12.38
C SER A 7 5.77 0.90 11.82
N LEU A 8 5.55 2.07 11.20
CA LEU A 8 4.28 2.45 10.58
C LEU A 8 4.51 3.18 9.25
N VAL A 9 3.87 2.69 8.19
CA VAL A 9 3.61 3.44 6.95
C VAL A 9 2.12 3.75 6.91
N LEU A 10 1.78 5.03 6.78
CA LEU A 10 0.40 5.48 6.67
C LEU A 10 0.14 5.98 5.25
N ILE A 11 -0.92 5.46 4.65
CA ILE A 11 -1.40 5.81 3.31
C ILE A 11 -2.81 6.36 3.52
N ASP A 12 -2.97 7.68 3.41
CA ASP A 12 -4.26 8.35 3.60
C ASP A 12 -5.26 7.92 2.53
N ARG A 13 -4.79 7.81 1.28
CA ARG A 13 -5.59 7.49 0.10
C ARG A 13 -4.82 6.63 -0.88
N ILE A 14 -5.54 5.79 -1.62
CA ILE A 14 -4.94 5.01 -2.71
C ILE A 14 -4.34 5.99 -3.73
N PRO A 15 -3.04 5.85 -4.07
CA PRO A 15 -2.31 6.82 -4.91
C PRO A 15 -2.64 6.61 -6.38
N PHE A 16 -3.92 6.78 -6.75
CA PHE A 16 -4.31 6.84 -8.14
C PHE A 16 -3.71 8.08 -8.78
N PRO A 17 -3.33 7.97 -10.06
CA PRO A 17 -2.89 9.14 -10.78
C PRO A 17 -4.03 10.14 -10.94
N ARG A 18 -3.66 11.41 -11.22
CA ARG A 18 -4.65 12.45 -11.42
C ARG A 18 -5.47 12.18 -12.70
N PRO A 19 -6.80 12.41 -12.66
CA PRO A 19 -7.68 12.11 -13.79
C PRO A 19 -7.46 13.03 -15.00
N ASP A 20 -6.86 14.20 -14.80
CA ASP A 20 -6.55 15.21 -15.82
C ASP A 20 -5.20 15.00 -16.50
N ASP A 21 -4.47 13.93 -16.19
CA ASP A 21 -3.22 13.59 -16.89
C ASP A 21 -3.53 13.10 -18.33
N PRO A 22 -3.12 13.86 -19.37
CA PRO A 22 -3.46 13.54 -20.75
C PRO A 22 -2.74 12.28 -21.25
N LEU A 23 -1.53 12.00 -20.76
CA LEU A 23 -0.75 10.84 -21.16
C LEU A 23 -1.38 9.55 -20.59
N LEU A 24 -1.77 9.58 -19.33
CA LEU A 24 -2.45 8.44 -18.71
C LEU A 24 -3.82 8.18 -19.36
N SER A 25 -4.59 9.24 -19.64
CA SER A 25 -5.85 9.13 -20.35
C SER A 25 -5.69 8.54 -21.75
N ALA A 26 -4.63 8.92 -22.48
CA ALA A 26 -4.30 8.32 -23.76
C ALA A 26 -3.93 6.84 -23.64
N ARG A 27 -3.12 6.46 -22.64
CA ARG A 27 -2.75 5.05 -22.37
C ARG A 27 -3.97 4.20 -22.03
N GLN A 28 -4.88 4.70 -21.20
CA GLN A 28 -6.12 4.00 -20.85
C GLN A 28 -7.00 3.76 -22.08
N ARG A 29 -7.19 4.77 -22.94
CA ARG A 29 -7.94 4.64 -24.19
C ARG A 29 -7.28 3.65 -25.15
N ALA A 30 -5.97 3.65 -25.26
CA ALA A 30 -5.23 2.71 -26.11
C ALA A 30 -5.43 1.24 -25.67
N VAL A 31 -5.46 0.98 -24.35
CA VAL A 31 -5.76 -0.36 -23.81
C VAL A 31 -7.22 -0.73 -24.08
N ALA A 32 -8.15 0.19 -23.85
CA ALA A 32 -9.58 -0.03 -24.07
C ALA A 32 -9.90 -0.31 -25.55
N ALA A 33 -9.26 0.40 -26.49
CA ALA A 33 -9.42 0.18 -27.93
C ALA A 33 -8.97 -1.22 -28.39
N ARG A 34 -8.15 -1.92 -27.59
CA ARG A 34 -7.72 -3.30 -27.83
C ARG A 34 -8.57 -4.32 -27.06
N GLY A 35 -9.70 -3.91 -26.48
CA GLY A 35 -10.60 -4.77 -25.70
C GLY A 35 -10.18 -4.98 -24.23
N GLY A 36 -9.16 -4.27 -23.74
CA GLY A 36 -8.66 -4.41 -22.37
C GLY A 36 -9.33 -3.46 -21.37
N ASN A 37 -9.08 -3.70 -20.07
CA ASN A 37 -9.51 -2.79 -19.00
C ASN A 37 -8.44 -1.71 -18.76
N GLY A 38 -8.58 -0.56 -19.42
CA GLY A 38 -7.61 0.54 -19.31
C GLY A 38 -7.37 1.04 -17.89
N PHE A 39 -8.41 1.10 -17.05
CA PHE A 39 -8.26 1.48 -15.64
C PHE A 39 -7.36 0.48 -14.89
N MET A 40 -7.61 -0.82 -15.02
CA MET A 40 -6.83 -1.86 -14.34
C MET A 40 -5.38 -1.86 -14.82
N THR A 41 -5.15 -1.85 -16.13
CA THR A 41 -3.81 -1.93 -16.74
C THR A 41 -2.96 -0.70 -16.49
N VAL A 42 -3.57 0.48 -16.35
CA VAL A 42 -2.83 1.74 -16.26
C VAL A 42 -2.91 2.34 -14.86
N ALA A 43 -4.11 2.70 -14.39
CA ALA A 43 -4.26 3.40 -13.11
C ALA A 43 -4.07 2.47 -11.91
N ALA A 44 -4.69 1.28 -11.92
CA ALA A 44 -4.55 0.34 -10.81
C ALA A 44 -3.13 -0.22 -10.72
N SER A 45 -2.49 -0.57 -11.84
CA SER A 45 -1.09 -1.00 -11.85
C SER A 45 -0.12 0.09 -11.36
N HIS A 46 -0.36 1.36 -11.71
CA HIS A 46 0.42 2.47 -11.19
C HIS A 46 0.23 2.62 -9.66
N ALA A 47 -1.02 2.60 -9.19
CA ALA A 47 -1.29 2.67 -7.75
C ALA A 47 -0.65 1.48 -6.99
N ALA A 48 -0.73 0.27 -7.53
CA ALA A 48 -0.09 -0.94 -6.97
C ALA A 48 1.43 -0.77 -6.84
N LEU A 49 2.10 -0.24 -7.87
CA LEU A 49 3.54 0.03 -7.84
C LEU A 49 3.91 1.00 -6.71
N LEU A 50 3.19 2.11 -6.58
CA LEU A 50 3.44 3.11 -5.54
C LEU A 50 3.17 2.55 -4.14
N LEU A 51 2.13 1.73 -3.98
CA LEU A 51 1.82 1.03 -2.73
C LEU A 51 2.95 0.05 -2.34
N ALA A 52 3.41 -0.76 -3.30
CA ALA A 52 4.52 -1.69 -3.09
C ALA A 52 5.79 -0.95 -2.67
N GLN A 53 6.18 0.11 -3.39
CA GLN A 53 7.32 0.95 -3.05
C GLN A 53 7.18 1.62 -1.67
N GLY A 54 5.99 2.15 -1.37
CA GLY A 54 5.68 2.74 -0.07
C GLY A 54 5.84 1.73 1.07
N SER A 55 5.34 0.51 0.89
CA SER A 55 5.49 -0.57 1.87
C SER A 55 6.94 -1.08 2.00
N GLY A 56 7.73 -1.04 0.93
CA GLY A 56 9.15 -1.39 0.96
C GLY A 56 9.99 -0.49 1.87
N ARG A 57 9.51 0.71 2.20
CA ARG A 57 10.17 1.58 3.19
C ARG A 57 10.12 1.03 4.61
N LEU A 58 9.14 0.16 4.90
CA LEU A 58 8.90 -0.53 6.17
C LEU A 58 9.77 -1.78 6.32
N LEU A 59 9.88 -2.59 5.27
CA LEU A 59 10.58 -3.87 5.28
C LEU A 59 11.95 -3.76 4.60
N ARG A 60 12.95 -3.22 5.29
CA ARG A 60 14.32 -3.05 4.77
C ARG A 60 15.21 -4.25 5.09
N ARG A 61 14.85 -5.03 6.11
CA ARG A 61 15.51 -6.26 6.56
C ARG A 61 14.47 -7.34 6.85
N VAL A 62 14.87 -8.60 6.80
CA VAL A 62 13.99 -9.75 7.10
C VAL A 62 13.43 -9.74 8.52
N THR A 63 14.10 -9.03 9.43
CA THR A 63 13.68 -8.89 10.84
C THR A 63 12.76 -7.69 11.07
N ASP A 64 12.59 -6.81 10.08
CA ASP A 64 11.77 -5.62 10.23
C ASP A 64 10.30 -6.02 10.39
N ARG A 65 9.64 -5.35 11.32
CA ARG A 65 8.23 -5.57 11.63
C ARG A 65 7.54 -4.23 11.67
N GLY A 66 6.32 -4.19 11.13
CA GLY A 66 5.57 -2.95 11.10
C GLY A 66 4.15 -3.12 10.62
N VAL A 67 3.50 -1.97 10.46
CA VAL A 67 2.12 -1.85 9.97
C VAL A 67 2.12 -0.97 8.74
N VAL A 68 1.43 -1.41 7.69
CA VAL A 68 1.00 -0.53 6.59
C VAL A 68 -0.48 -0.24 6.80
N ALA A 69 -0.82 0.99 7.16
CA ALA A 69 -2.19 1.43 7.40
C ALA A 69 -2.70 2.21 6.18
N VAL A 70 -3.68 1.65 5.47
CA VAL A 70 -4.36 2.32 4.36
C VAL A 70 -5.70 2.83 4.88
N LEU A 71 -5.87 4.15 4.97
CA LEU A 71 -7.06 4.82 5.52
C LEU A 71 -8.15 5.08 4.46
N ASP A 72 -8.08 4.35 3.35
CA ASP A 72 -9.01 4.41 2.25
C ASP A 72 -9.90 3.17 2.25
N SER A 73 -11.19 3.34 2.50
CA SER A 73 -12.15 2.21 2.59
C SER A 73 -12.20 1.40 1.29
N ARG A 74 -11.85 2.01 0.15
CA ARG A 74 -11.79 1.34 -1.16
C ARG A 74 -10.77 0.21 -1.19
N MET A 75 -9.76 0.24 -0.32
CA MET A 75 -8.83 -0.89 -0.18
C MET A 75 -9.56 -2.17 0.24
N ALA A 76 -10.64 -2.07 1.02
CA ALA A 76 -11.45 -3.20 1.44
C ALA A 76 -12.68 -3.43 0.55
N THR A 77 -13.31 -2.36 0.06
CA THR A 77 -14.64 -2.44 -0.59
C THR A 77 -14.62 -2.47 -2.11
N ALA A 78 -13.59 -1.91 -2.75
CA ALA A 78 -13.55 -1.82 -4.21
C ALA A 78 -13.10 -3.16 -4.82
N ARG A 79 -13.65 -3.51 -5.99
CA ARG A 79 -13.30 -4.74 -6.72
C ARG A 79 -11.81 -4.86 -7.04
N TYR A 80 -11.13 -3.74 -7.29
CA TYR A 80 -9.68 -3.71 -7.53
C TYR A 80 -8.85 -3.80 -6.23
N GLY A 81 -9.48 -3.73 -5.05
CA GLY A 81 -8.78 -3.73 -3.77
C GLY A 81 -7.96 -4.98 -3.57
N GLU A 82 -8.46 -6.15 -3.99
CA GLU A 82 -7.72 -7.41 -3.95
C GLU A 82 -6.43 -7.34 -4.80
N PHE A 83 -6.52 -6.81 -6.02
CA PHE A 83 -5.36 -6.60 -6.88
C PHE A 83 -4.31 -5.69 -6.23
N LEU A 84 -4.74 -4.61 -5.57
CA LEU A 84 -3.82 -3.73 -4.85
C LEU A 84 -3.20 -4.41 -3.63
N ARG A 85 -3.97 -5.18 -2.84
CA ARG A 85 -3.44 -5.93 -1.70
C ARG A 85 -2.45 -7.00 -2.13
N ALA A 86 -2.68 -7.65 -3.27
CA ALA A 86 -1.75 -8.65 -3.82
C ALA A 86 -0.41 -8.05 -4.27
N SER A 87 -0.34 -6.73 -4.52
CA SER A 87 0.92 -6.04 -4.82
C SER A 87 1.77 -5.72 -3.59
N LEU A 88 1.18 -5.82 -2.40
CA LEU A 88 1.89 -5.64 -1.14
C LEU A 88 2.57 -6.95 -0.72
N PRO A 89 3.63 -6.88 0.11
CA PRO A 89 4.13 -8.04 0.84
C PRO A 89 3.00 -8.78 1.57
N PRO A 90 3.15 -10.09 1.85
CA PRO A 90 2.11 -10.94 2.44
C PRO A 90 1.87 -10.61 3.93
N PHE A 91 1.34 -9.42 4.19
CA PHE A 91 0.97 -8.95 5.52
C PHE A 91 -0.26 -9.70 6.03
N TRP A 92 -0.30 -9.91 7.35
CA TRP A 92 -1.56 -10.23 8.01
C TRP A 92 -2.50 -9.02 7.92
N GLN A 93 -3.73 -9.25 7.48
CA GLN A 93 -4.71 -8.20 7.19
C GLN A 93 -5.73 -8.07 8.31
N THR A 94 -6.09 -6.83 8.65
CA THR A 94 -7.16 -6.54 9.61
C THR A 94 -7.76 -5.16 9.36
N THR A 95 -9.05 -4.99 9.65
CA THR A 95 -9.74 -3.70 9.70
C THR A 95 -9.93 -3.21 11.14
N ASN A 96 -9.49 -3.97 12.13
CA ASN A 96 -9.70 -3.68 13.54
C ASN A 96 -8.61 -2.74 14.10
N ALA A 97 -8.96 -1.47 14.30
CA ALA A 97 -8.05 -0.45 14.82
C ALA A 97 -7.47 -0.79 16.21
N THR A 98 -8.22 -1.50 17.06
CA THR A 98 -7.74 -1.92 18.39
C THR A 98 -6.57 -2.89 18.27
N GLN A 99 -6.67 -3.87 17.35
CA GLN A 99 -5.60 -4.83 17.08
C GLN A 99 -4.35 -4.14 16.51
N VAL A 100 -4.54 -3.20 15.58
CA VAL A 100 -3.44 -2.41 15.00
C VAL A 100 -2.71 -1.58 16.06
N ARG A 101 -3.45 -0.84 16.89
CA ARG A 101 -2.86 -0.04 17.98
C ARG A 101 -2.12 -0.91 18.99
N ALA A 102 -2.65 -2.09 19.30
CA ALA A 102 -1.97 -3.06 20.17
C ALA A 102 -0.67 -3.58 19.54
N ALA A 103 -0.66 -3.88 18.24
CA ALA A 103 0.54 -4.29 17.52
C ALA A 103 1.62 -3.19 17.55
N LEU A 104 1.27 -1.95 17.21
CA LEU A 104 2.19 -0.81 17.25
C LEU A 104 2.80 -0.58 18.64
N ARG A 105 2.00 -0.69 19.72
CA ARG A 105 2.52 -0.62 21.10
C ARG A 105 3.54 -1.72 21.41
N ARG A 106 3.31 -2.95 20.93
CA ARG A 106 4.26 -4.06 21.11
C ARG A 106 5.56 -3.82 20.34
N LEU A 107 5.48 -3.30 19.12
CA LEU A 107 6.64 -2.95 18.30
C LEU A 107 7.49 -1.85 18.95
N ALA A 108 6.86 -0.75 19.38
CA ALA A 108 7.56 0.34 20.07
C ALA A 108 8.28 -0.13 21.35
N ARG A 109 7.67 -1.05 22.12
CA ARG A 109 8.32 -1.65 23.30
C ARG A 109 9.48 -2.58 22.95
N ALA A 110 9.43 -3.27 21.81
CA ALA A 110 10.51 -4.15 21.37
C ALA A 110 11.72 -3.34 20.92
N ASP A 111 11.49 -2.25 20.17
CA ASP A 111 12.56 -1.32 19.76
C ASP A 111 13.22 -0.67 20.99
N ALA A 112 12.44 -0.24 21.98
CA ALA A 112 12.95 0.37 23.21
C ALA A 112 13.77 -0.60 24.10
N LYS A 113 13.59 -1.91 23.97
CA LYS A 113 14.39 -2.92 24.68
C LYS A 113 15.67 -3.30 23.92
N ALA A 114 15.74 -2.99 22.64
CA ALA A 114 16.88 -3.29 21.77
C ALA A 114 17.94 -2.16 21.76
N HIS A 115 17.72 -1.11 22.55
CA HIS A 115 18.61 0.04 22.75
C HIS A 115 18.91 0.15 24.25
#